data_AF-A0A8H9CL64-F1
#
_entry.id   AF-A0A8H9CL64-F1
#
_cell.length_a   1.000
_cell.length_b   1.000
_cell.length_c   1.000
_cell.angle_alpha   90.00
_cell.angle_beta   90.00
_cell.angle_gamma   90.00
#
_symmetry.space_group_name_H-M   'P 1'
#
loop_
_entity.id
_entity.type
_entity.pdbx_description
1 polymer ?
#
loop_
_entity_poly.entity_id
_entity_poly.type
_entity_poly.pdbx_seq_one_letter_code
_entity_poly.pdbx_strand_id
1 'polypeptide(L)'
;MSYAVICDARAGESLGIQFLALVDRSRSRKQWWTSDDPSIAINYRSLSAARYAARRLHHNNARVVPFQSAVKWLREQAKEILHNEALSACEAGWDAHKDSF
;
A
#
# COMPACT_ATOMS: atom_id res chain seq x y z
N MET A 1 10.10 17.76 9.65
CA MET A 1 10.12 16.44 9.00
C MET A 1 8.99 15.60 9.56
N SER A 2 8.29 14.82 8.73
CA SER A 2 7.17 13.98 9.16
C SER A 2 7.41 12.51 8.85
N TYR A 3 6.66 11.64 9.52
CA TYR A 3 6.86 10.20 9.54
C TYR A 3 5.57 9.43 9.24
N ALA A 4 5.73 8.24 8.69
CA ALA A 4 4.68 7.26 8.49
C ALA A 4 5.12 5.91 9.07
N VAL A 5 4.16 5.02 9.28
CA VAL A 5 4.41 3.62 9.62
C VAL A 5 4.01 2.77 8.43
N ILE A 6 4.96 2.00 7.90
CA ILE A 6 4.76 1.04 6.81
C ILE A 6 4.91 -0.38 7.39
N CYS A 7 4.08 -1.28 6.90
CA CYS A 7 4.10 -2.71 7.21
C CYS A 7 4.20 -3.49 5.90
N ASP A 8 4.73 -4.70 5.98
CA ASP A 8 4.72 -5.65 4.86
C ASP A 8 3.32 -6.28 4.75
N ALA A 9 2.81 -6.41 3.53
CA ALA A 9 1.52 -7.03 3.29
C ALA A 9 1.62 -8.56 3.54
N ARG A 10 0.62 -9.14 4.22
CA ARG A 10 0.51 -10.61 4.38
C ARG A 10 -0.32 -11.28 3.30
N ALA A 11 -1.10 -10.49 2.56
CA ALA A 11 -2.05 -10.92 1.55
C ALA A 11 -2.13 -9.82 0.48
N GLY A 12 -2.50 -10.20 -0.73
CA GLY A 12 -2.52 -9.28 -1.88
C GLY A 12 -1.23 -9.28 -2.70
N GLU A 13 -0.30 -10.20 -2.46
CA GLU A 13 0.89 -10.38 -3.30
C GLU A 13 0.51 -10.68 -4.75
N SER A 14 -0.53 -11.51 -4.97
CA SER A 14 -1.10 -11.76 -6.30
C SER A 14 -1.71 -10.52 -6.97
N LEU A 15 -1.99 -9.47 -6.18
CA LEU A 15 -2.47 -8.17 -6.64
C LEU A 15 -1.32 -7.14 -6.69
N GLY A 16 -0.06 -7.55 -6.48
CA GLY A 16 1.10 -6.65 -6.45
C GLY A 16 1.23 -5.80 -5.18
N ILE A 17 0.46 -6.10 -4.12
CA ILE A 17 0.50 -5.35 -2.87
C ILE A 17 1.62 -5.91 -1.97
N GLN A 18 2.66 -5.09 -1.74
CA GLN A 18 3.82 -5.44 -0.92
C GLN A 18 3.87 -4.63 0.38
N PHE A 19 3.44 -3.37 0.34
CA PHE A 19 3.52 -2.43 1.45
C PHE A 19 2.14 -1.88 1.80
N LEU A 20 1.90 -1.74 3.10
CA LEU A 20 0.70 -1.10 3.64
C LEU A 20 1.10 -0.01 4.63
N ALA A 21 0.49 1.16 4.54
CA ALA A 21 0.62 2.22 5.53
C ALA A 21 -0.45 2.11 6.62
N LEU A 22 -0.07 2.47 7.84
CA LEU A 22 -1.04 2.67 8.91
C LEU A 22 -2.00 3.82 8.56
N VAL A 23 -3.30 3.62 8.79
CA VAL A 23 -4.36 4.54 8.31
C VAL A 23 -4.68 5.62 9.34
N ASP A 24 -4.89 6.85 8.87
CA ASP A 24 -5.51 7.91 9.65
C ASP A 24 -7.03 7.67 9.78
N ARG A 25 -7.45 7.18 10.95
CA ARG A 25 -8.85 6.86 11.24
C ARG A 25 -9.78 8.08 11.26
N SER A 26 -9.23 9.30 11.32
CA SER A 26 -10.04 10.52 11.16
C SER A 26 -10.51 10.71 9.71
N ARG A 27 -9.77 10.15 8.75
CA ARG A 27 -10.03 10.23 7.31
C ARG A 27 -10.82 9.04 6.78
N SER A 28 -10.74 7.89 7.44
CA SER A 28 -11.49 6.69 7.08
C SER A 28 -12.24 6.09 8.28
N ARG A 29 -13.59 6.11 8.20
CA ARG A 29 -14.48 5.52 9.21
C ARG A 29 -14.67 4.01 9.03
N LYS A 30 -14.26 3.45 7.88
CA LYS A 30 -14.47 2.04 7.52
C LYS A 30 -13.18 1.41 7.00
N GLN A 31 -12.95 0.18 7.44
CA GLN A 31 -11.95 -0.78 6.98
C GLN A 31 -10.52 -0.55 7.47
N TRP A 32 -10.09 -1.58 8.23
CA TRP A 32 -8.74 -2.00 8.62
C TRP A 32 -7.78 -0.93 9.17
N TRP A 33 -6.70 -1.39 9.83
CA TRP A 33 -5.72 -0.51 10.47
C TRP A 33 -4.65 -0.05 9.48
N THR A 34 -4.55 -0.71 8.32
CA THR A 34 -3.51 -0.53 7.31
C THR A 34 -4.13 -0.52 5.90
N SER A 35 -3.55 0.25 4.97
CA SER A 35 -3.99 0.34 3.56
C SER A 35 -2.82 0.67 2.63
N ASP A 36 -2.93 0.26 1.39
CA ASP A 36 -2.08 0.59 0.25
C ASP A 36 -2.36 2.00 -0.33
N ASP A 37 -3.47 2.65 0.05
CA ASP A 37 -3.81 4.00 -0.44
C ASP A 37 -2.96 5.09 0.25
N PRO A 38 -2.11 5.83 -0.49
CA PRO A 38 -1.29 6.90 0.08
C PRO A 38 -2.10 8.10 0.61
N SER A 39 -3.36 8.29 0.20
CA SER A 39 -4.18 9.45 0.57
C SER A 39 -4.64 9.42 2.04
N ILE A 40 -4.78 8.21 2.57
CA ILE A 40 -5.24 7.93 3.94
C ILE A 40 -4.11 7.47 4.87
N ALA A 41 -2.87 7.45 4.39
CA ALA A 41 -1.69 7.17 5.21
C ALA A 41 -1.54 8.20 6.34
N ILE A 42 -1.34 7.72 7.57
CA ILE A 42 -1.19 8.60 8.73
C ILE A 42 0.12 9.38 8.68
N ASN A 43 0.01 10.69 8.91
CA ASN A 43 1.15 11.60 8.93
C ASN A 43 1.49 12.00 10.37
N TYR A 44 2.51 11.34 10.94
CA TYR A 44 3.01 11.67 12.27
C TYR A 44 3.97 12.86 12.20
N ARG A 45 3.64 13.92 12.94
CA ARG A 45 4.55 15.07 13.14
C ARG A 45 5.72 14.74 14.07
N SER A 46 5.59 13.71 14.90
CA SER A 46 6.59 13.31 15.89
C SER A 46 7.10 11.89 15.62
N LEU A 47 8.43 11.73 15.63
CA LEU A 47 9.09 10.43 15.50
C LEU A 47 8.74 9.49 16.65
N SER A 48 8.64 10.00 17.88
CA SER A 48 8.32 9.17 19.05
C SER A 48 6.91 8.60 18.96
N ALA A 49 5.95 9.39 18.48
CA ALA A 49 4.58 8.94 18.24
C ALA A 49 4.53 7.85 17.15
N ALA A 50 5.25 8.05 16.05
CA ALA A 50 5.34 7.04 14.97
C ALA A 50 5.97 5.73 15.46
N ARG A 51 7.06 5.80 16.24
CA ARG A 51 7.71 4.63 16.84
C ARG A 51 6.81 3.92 17.84
N TYR A 52 6.08 4.67 18.66
CA TYR A 52 5.11 4.10 19.59
C TYR A 52 4.01 3.34 18.85
N ALA A 53 3.47 3.92 17.78
CA ALA A 53 2.47 3.25 16.94
C ALA A 53 3.03 1.99 16.26
N ALA A 54 4.23 2.06 15.68
CA ALA A 54 4.88 0.92 15.04
C ALA A 54 5.12 -0.24 16.03
N ARG A 55 5.55 0.05 17.26
CA ARG A 55 5.77 -0.98 18.30
C ARG A 55 4.51 -1.74 18.70
N ARG A 56 3.33 -1.14 18.55
CA ARG A 56 2.04 -1.79 18.84
C ARG A 56 1.63 -2.76 17.74
N LEU A 57 2.22 -2.66 16.56
CA LEU A 57 2.04 -3.58 15.46
C LEU A 57 3.05 -4.71 15.64
N HIS A 58 2.67 -5.73 16.40
CA HIS A 58 3.54 -6.87 16.72
C HIS A 58 3.84 -7.79 15.53
N HIS A 59 3.13 -7.60 14.42
CA HIS A 59 3.27 -8.41 13.21
C HIS A 59 3.55 -7.51 12.00
N ASN A 60 3.96 -8.14 10.90
CA ASN A 60 4.05 -7.50 9.57
C ASN A 60 5.18 -6.48 9.45
N ASN A 61 6.28 -6.68 10.21
CA ASN A 61 7.52 -5.92 10.08
C ASN A 61 7.30 -4.38 10.02
N ALA A 62 6.51 -3.89 10.98
CA ALA A 62 6.14 -2.48 11.03
C ALA A 62 7.37 -1.60 11.27
N ARG A 63 7.61 -0.67 10.36
CA ARG A 63 8.77 0.23 10.37
C ARG A 63 8.36 1.69 10.22
N VAL A 64 9.11 2.55 10.90
CA VAL A 64 8.93 4.01 10.79
C VAL A 64 9.82 4.53 9.68
N VAL A 65 9.23 5.27 8.76
CA VAL A 65 9.93 5.86 7.61
C VAL A 65 9.53 7.32 7.43
N PRO A 66 10.31 8.13 6.69
CA PRO A 66 9.87 9.47 6.30
C PRO A 66 8.57 9.41 5.52
N PHE A 67 7.63 10.31 5.81
CA PHE A 67 6.29 10.30 5.20
C PHE A 67 6.36 10.37 3.66
N GLN A 68 7.26 11.18 3.11
CA GLN A 68 7.45 11.29 1.67
C GLN A 68 7.93 9.98 1.03
N SER A 69 8.81 9.24 1.70
CA SER A 69 9.27 7.93 1.25
C SER A 69 8.14 6.90 1.26
N ALA A 70 7.33 6.87 2.33
CA ALA A 70 6.15 6.02 2.40
C ALA A 70 5.17 6.29 1.24
N VAL A 71 4.83 7.55 1.00
CA VAL A 71 3.94 7.93 -0.11
C VAL A 71 4.53 7.56 -1.47
N LYS A 72 5.85 7.72 -1.65
CA LYS A 72 6.54 7.33 -2.88
C LYS A 72 6.39 5.83 -3.14
N TRP A 73 6.71 4.98 -2.17
CA TRP A 73 6.59 3.53 -2.32
C TRP A 73 5.18 3.07 -2.62
N LEU A 74 4.18 3.60 -1.91
CA LEU A 74 2.77 3.26 -2.16
C LEU A 74 2.32 3.67 -3.57
N ARG A 75 2.79 4.82 -4.07
CA ARG A 75 2.49 5.26 -5.44
C ARG A 75 3.20 4.43 -6.50
N GLU A 76 4.43 4.02 -6.25
CA GLU A 76 5.19 3.14 -7.15
C GLU A 76 4.49 1.79 -7.25
N GLN A 77 4.13 1.19 -6.12
CA GLN A 77 3.31 -0.03 -6.08
C GLN A 77 2.00 0.15 -6.85
N ALA A 78 1.22 1.20 -6.58
CA ALA A 78 -0.05 1.42 -7.27
C ALA A 78 0.11 1.51 -8.80
N LYS A 79 1.22 2.06 -9.30
CA LYS A 79 1.52 2.08 -10.74
C LYS A 79 1.83 0.69 -11.29
N GLU A 80 2.57 -0.12 -10.54
CA GLU A 80 2.90 -1.50 -10.94
C GLU A 80 1.63 -2.35 -11.01
N ILE A 81 0.73 -2.21 -10.04
CA ILE A 81 -0.58 -2.89 -10.04
C ILE A 81 -1.36 -2.53 -11.30
N LEU A 82 -1.54 -1.22 -11.57
CA LEU A 82 -2.23 -0.74 -12.76
C LEU A 82 -1.58 -1.21 -14.07
N HIS A 83 -0.25 -1.27 -14.12
CA HIS A 83 0.47 -1.74 -15.29
C HIS A 83 0.22 -3.23 -15.55
N ASN A 84 0.29 -4.05 -14.50
CA ASN A 84 0.04 -5.49 -14.59
C ASN A 84 -1.41 -5.79 -14.98
N GLU A 85 -2.38 -5.03 -14.44
CA GLU A 85 -3.78 -5.10 -14.84
C GLU A 85 -3.96 -4.79 -16.33
N ALA A 86 -3.29 -3.75 -16.84
CA ALA A 86 -3.35 -3.40 -18.25
C ALA A 86 -2.73 -4.46 -19.17
N LEU A 87 -1.60 -5.07 -18.77
CA LEU A 87 -0.98 -6.17 -19.52
C LEU A 87 -1.90 -7.39 -19.57
N SER A 88 -2.47 -7.79 -18.43
CA SER A 88 -3.39 -8.92 -18.35
C SER A 88 -4.64 -8.70 -19.21
N ALA A 89 -5.19 -7.48 -19.24
CA ALA A 89 -6.32 -7.14 -20.10
C ALA A 89 -5.97 -7.24 -21.60
N CYS A 90 -4.77 -6.79 -21.99
CA CYS A 90 -4.29 -6.93 -23.36
C CYS A 90 -4.14 -8.41 -23.76
N GLU A 91 -3.52 -9.23 -22.91
CA GLU A 91 -3.34 -10.67 -23.15
C GLU A 91 -4.68 -11.40 -23.30
N ALA A 92 -5.64 -11.12 -22.40
CA ALA A 92 -6.98 -11.68 -22.48
C ALA A 92 -7.73 -11.27 -23.77
N GLY A 93 -7.55 -10.02 -24.22
CA GLY A 93 -8.11 -9.54 -25.48
C GLY A 93 -7.50 -10.22 -26.72
N TRP A 94 -6.21 -10.57 -26.66
CA TRP A 94 -5.52 -11.32 -27.71
C TRP A 94 -5.94 -12.79 -27.75
N ASP A 95 -6.07 -13.45 -26.61
CA ASP A 95 -6.48 -14.85 -26.55
C ASP A 95 -7.95 -15.04 -26.95
N ALA A 96 -8.84 -14.10 -26.61
CA ALA A 96 -10.22 -14.11 -27.10
C ALA A 96 -10.34 -14.04 -28.63
N HIS A 97 -9.33 -13.51 -29.33
CA HIS A 97 -9.31 -13.39 -30.79
C HIS A 97 -8.78 -14.65 -31.50
N LYS A 98 -8.16 -15.59 -30.77
CA LYS A 98 -7.64 -16.85 -31.32
C LYS A 98 -8.71 -17.93 -31.46
N ASP A 99 -9.73 -17.90 -30.60
CA ASP A 99 -10.83 -18.88 -30.59
C ASP A 99 -11.96 -18.54 -31.58
N SER A 100 -11.82 -17.44 -32.33
CA SER A 100 -12.83 -16.93 -33.27
C SER A 100 -12.56 -17.27 -34.75
N PHE A 101 -11.77 -18.32 -35.06
CA PHE A 101 -11.53 -18.81 -36.43
C PHE A 101 -11.93 -20.26 -36.63
#